data_AF-A0A381ZSJ5-F1
#
_entry.id   AF-A0A381ZSJ5-F1
#
_cell.length_a   1.000
_cell.length_b   1.000
_cell.length_c   1.000
_cell.angle_alpha   90.00
_cell.angle_beta   90.00
_cell.angle_gamma   90.00
#
_symmetry.space_group_name_H-M   'P 1'
#
loop_
_entity.id
_entity.type
_entity.pdbx_description
1 polymer ?
#
loop_
_entity_poly.entity_id
_entity_poly.type
_entity_poly.pdbx_seq_one_letter_code
_entity_poly.pdbx_strand_id
1 'polypeptide(L)' 'DHRMAMSLALVGLKVPGIHIKNPGCVEKSFPDFFEQLEAIL' A
#
# COMPACT_ATOMS: atom_id res chain seq x y z
N ASP A 1 0.44 2.53 -10.61
CA ASP A 1 1.79 1.92 -10.62
C ASP A 1 1.98 1.29 -9.25
N HIS A 2 2.37 0.01 -9.19
CA HIS A 2 2.50 -0.71 -7.92
C HIS A 2 3.49 -0.03 -6.96
N ARG A 3 4.55 0.60 -7.48
CA ARG A 3 5.58 1.26 -6.67
C ARG A 3 5.01 2.47 -5.97
N MET A 4 4.26 3.29 -6.71
CA MET A 4 3.60 4.45 -6.11
C MET A 4 2.59 4.04 -5.03
N ALA A 5 1.81 2.98 -5.25
CA ALA A 5 0.88 2.49 -4.23
C ALA A 5 1.62 2.02 -2.97
N MET A 6 2.69 1.22 -3.12
CA MET A 6 3.50 0.76 -1.99
C MET A 6 4.18 1.91 -1.24
N SER A 7 4.76 2.89 -1.96
CA SER A 7 5.39 4.06 -1.32
C SER A 7 4.38 4.94 -0.59
N LEU A 8 3.20 5.17 -1.17
CA LEU A 8 2.16 6.01 -0.55
C LEU A 8 1.44 5.29 0.60
N ALA A 9 1.44 3.96 0.65
CA ALA A 9 0.93 3.20 1.79
C ALA A 9 1.66 3.61 3.08
N LEU A 10 2.99 3.75 3.03
CA LEU A 10 3.79 4.21 4.16
C LEU A 10 3.46 5.65 4.59
N VAL A 11 3.17 6.52 3.62
CA VAL A 11 2.74 7.90 3.91
C VAL A 11 1.38 7.89 4.62
N GLY A 12 0.46 7.02 4.20
CA GLY A 12 -0.86 6.86 4.80
C GLY A 12 -0.84 6.41 6.26
N LEU A 13 0.22 5.74 6.71
CA LEU A 13 0.39 5.37 8.12
C LEU A 13 0.62 6.57 9.04
N LYS A 14 1.17 7.67 8.51
CA LYS A 14 1.53 8.85 9.31
C LYS A 14 0.56 10.02 9.13
N VAL A 15 -0.06 10.14 7.95
CA VAL A 15 -0.90 11.28 7.59
C VAL A 15 -2.37 10.84 7.54
N PRO A 16 -3.22 11.29 8.47
CA PRO A 16 -4.64 10.94 8.48
C PRO A 16 -5.36 11.37 7.19
N GLY A 17 -6.31 10.55 6.73
CA GLY A 17 -7.18 10.85 5.60
C GLY A 17 -6.64 10.47 4.21
N ILE A 18 -5.42 9.92 4.12
CA ILE A 18 -4.89 9.40 2.85
C ILE A 18 -5.50 8.03 2.53
N HIS A 19 -6.00 7.89 1.30
CA HIS A 19 -6.54 6.64 0.79
C HIS A 19 -5.95 6.35 -0.60
N ILE A 20 -5.54 5.11 -0.83
CA ILE A 20 -5.09 4.65 -2.14
C ILE A 20 -6.33 4.28 -2.97
N LYS A 21 -6.57 4.99 -4.08
CA LYS A 21 -7.75 4.78 -4.94
C LYS A 21 -7.79 3.41 -5.62
N ASN A 22 -6.63 2.83 -5.95
CA ASN A 22 -6.52 1.53 -6.61
C ASN A 22 -5.43 0.68 -5.92
N PRO A 23 -5.72 0.12 -4.73
CA PRO A 23 -4.74 -0.65 -3.98
C PRO A 23 -4.34 -1.94 -4.70
N GLY A 24 -5.28 -2.60 -5.42
CA GLY A 24 -5.01 -3.84 -6.16
C GLY A 24 -3.96 -3.72 -7.27
N CYS A 25 -3.53 -2.51 -7.65
CA CYS A 25 -2.44 -2.37 -8.62
C CYS A 25 -1.10 -2.96 -8.15
N VAL A 26 -0.94 -3.27 -6.85
CA VAL A 26 0.22 -3.97 -6.29
C VAL A 26 0.34 -5.43 -6.76
N GLU A 27 -0.77 -6.07 -7.15
CA GLU A 27 -0.81 -7.46 -7.66
C GLU A 27 0.14 -7.71 -8.83
N LYS A 28 0.50 -6.66 -9.57
CA LYS A 28 1.48 -6.74 -10.66
C LYS A 28 2.85 -7.29 -10.20
N SER A 29 3.25 -7.09 -8.96
CA SER A 29 4.57 -7.53 -8.47
C SER A 29 4.58 -8.08 -7.05
N PHE A 30 3.61 -7.69 -6.22
CA PHE A 30 3.57 -8.10 -4.81
C PHE A 30 2.09 -8.24 -4.37
N PRO A 31 1.43 -9.36 -4.72
CA PRO A 31 -0.01 -9.56 -4.51
C PRO A 31 -0.48 -9.52 -3.06
N ASP A 32 0.36 -9.94 -2.12
CA ASP A 32 0.08 -9.99 -0.68
C ASP A 32 0.70 -8.80 0.09
N PHE A 33 0.99 -7.69 -0.61
CA PHE A 33 1.69 -6.54 -0.01
C PHE A 33 0.99 -5.98 1.24
N PHE A 34 -0.34 -5.83 1.21
CA PHE A 34 -1.07 -5.22 2.32
C PHE A 34 -1.19 -6.16 3.51
N GLU A 35 -1.33 -7.46 3.27
CA GLU A 35 -1.31 -8.50 4.29
C GLU A 35 0.06 -8.56 4.99
N GLN A 36 1.16 -8.52 4.22
CA GLN A 36 2.52 -8.48 4.76
C GLN A 36 2.80 -7.19 5.52
N LEU A 37 2.30 -6.06 5.02
CA LEU A 37 2.41 -4.78 5.70
C LEU A 37 1.65 -4.82 7.04
N GLU A 38 0.42 -5.33 7.05
CA GLU A 38 -0.37 -5.49 8.28
C GLU A 38 0.30 -6.43 9.29
N ALA A 39 0.96 -7.49 8.84
CA ALA A 39 1.66 -8.44 9.71
C ALA A 39 2.88 -7.83 10.46
N ILE A 40 3.42 -6.70 10.00
CA ILE A 40 4.59 -6.03 10.59
C ILE A 40 4.27 -4.68 11.26
N LEU A 41 3.02 -4.22 11.21
CA LEU A 41 2.56 -3.01 11.89
C LEU A 41 2.15 -3.30 13.34
#